data_AF-A0A2E4ACE3-F1
#
_entry.id   AF-A0A2E4ACE3-F1
#
_cell.length_a   1.000
_cell.length_b   1.000
_cell.length_c   1.000
_cell.angle_alpha   90.00
_cell.angle_beta   90.00
_cell.angle_gamma   90.00
#
_symmetry.space_group_name_H-M   'P 1'
#
loop_
_entity.id
_entity.type
_entity.pdbx_description
1 polymer ?
#
loop_
_entity_poly.entity_id
_entity_poly.type
_entity_poly.pdbx_seq_one_letter_code
_entity_poly.pdbx_strand_id
1 'polypeptide(L)'
;MGKNKQDFPGYVTKADDNSIYISQFENGVSPAGYSLAVVSDISWREPDDWKKAMQFWNRNDFKNGSEAFKKAMEDYKGIASSKHPKMKDNIGAQAVFYYMECLRRTGQFELMMEPYLRVQKVNLGSKWQDQIRLFQGWAHLATAKWNPLNLMMEAYEVKEEDIPGIGDFTIAPNELPLKNGINVHHMAQISFLRAKSTDELANALDVKLQALDVTDETMEERDELSTRIGLMRSKALTDYNRACTVNYGQERGLALRSMLSAMYLIKKMPGYSENFTMQKEAHGMAKLLNGINPAIFPTELNDLLLAPVDPNGGK
;
A
#
# COMPACT_ATOMS: atom_id res chain seq x y z
N MET A 1 -12.03 25.16 -40.92
CA MET A 1 -13.22 24.29 -41.07
C MET A 1 -13.34 23.43 -39.82
N GLY A 2 -14.27 23.74 -38.91
CA GLY A 2 -14.52 22.90 -37.74
C GLY A 2 -15.15 21.59 -38.19
N LYS A 3 -14.57 20.45 -37.80
CA LYS A 3 -15.23 19.15 -38.01
C LYS A 3 -16.56 19.20 -37.27
N ASN A 4 -17.68 19.01 -38.00
CA ASN A 4 -19.00 18.88 -37.40
C ASN A 4 -18.94 17.77 -36.34
N LYS A 5 -19.06 18.14 -35.06
CA LYS A 5 -19.25 17.17 -33.98
C LYS A 5 -20.68 16.64 -34.15
N GLN A 6 -20.79 15.34 -34.40
CA GLN A 6 -22.07 14.65 -34.44
C GLN A 6 -22.19 13.81 -33.18
N ASP A 7 -23.27 14.00 -32.44
CA ASP A 7 -23.56 13.23 -31.25
C ASP A 7 -24.33 11.96 -31.61
N PHE A 8 -23.94 10.85 -31.00
CA PHE A 8 -24.55 9.53 -31.23
C PHE A 8 -25.11 8.98 -29.90
N PRO A 9 -26.32 9.41 -29.48
CA PRO A 9 -26.94 8.91 -28.26
C PRO A 9 -27.41 7.46 -28.43
N GLY A 10 -27.28 6.68 -27.37
CA GLY A 10 -27.81 5.32 -27.32
C GLY A 10 -27.27 4.51 -26.14
N TYR A 11 -27.60 3.23 -26.14
CA TYR A 11 -27.23 2.24 -25.13
C TYR A 11 -25.96 1.51 -25.56
N VAL A 12 -24.92 1.60 -24.74
CA VAL A 12 -23.66 0.91 -25.01
C VAL A 12 -23.83 -0.58 -24.72
N THR A 13 -23.60 -1.42 -25.70
CA THR A 13 -23.74 -2.89 -25.56
C THR A 13 -22.42 -3.57 -25.27
N LYS A 14 -21.33 -3.05 -25.85
CA LYS A 14 -19.96 -3.50 -25.59
C LYS A 14 -18.95 -2.44 -26.02
N ALA A 15 -17.74 -2.53 -25.50
CA ALA A 15 -16.59 -1.79 -25.98
C ALA A 15 -15.36 -2.69 -25.98
N ASP A 16 -14.55 -2.59 -27.03
CA ASP A 16 -13.21 -3.18 -27.09
C ASP A 16 -12.16 -2.08 -27.21
N ASP A 17 -10.93 -2.45 -27.51
CA ASP A 17 -9.80 -1.50 -27.56
C ASP A 17 -9.87 -0.56 -28.77
N ASN A 18 -10.67 -0.90 -29.78
CA ASN A 18 -10.75 -0.18 -31.05
C ASN A 18 -12.10 0.52 -31.25
N SER A 19 -13.19 -0.05 -30.73
CA SER A 19 -14.55 0.39 -31.04
C SER A 19 -15.47 0.36 -29.82
N ILE A 20 -16.44 1.27 -29.83
CA ILE A 20 -17.61 1.26 -28.95
C ILE A 20 -18.86 0.92 -29.76
N TYR A 21 -19.70 0.05 -29.22
CA TYR A 21 -20.90 -0.43 -29.89
C TYR A 21 -22.14 0.13 -29.21
N ILE A 22 -22.95 0.88 -29.96
CA ILE A 22 -24.09 1.63 -29.45
C ILE A 22 -25.36 1.18 -30.18
N SER A 23 -26.37 0.79 -29.41
CA SER A 23 -27.72 0.50 -29.88
C SER A 23 -28.63 1.69 -29.61
N GLN A 24 -29.54 2.01 -30.53
CA GLN A 24 -30.60 2.99 -30.23
C GLN A 24 -31.70 2.42 -29.33
N PHE A 25 -31.76 1.09 -29.20
CA PHE A 25 -32.74 0.37 -28.40
C PHE A 25 -32.12 -0.14 -27.10
N GLU A 26 -32.90 -0.09 -26.01
CA GLU A 26 -32.48 -0.50 -24.66
C GLU A 26 -32.11 -1.98 -24.59
N ASN A 27 -32.77 -2.83 -25.38
CA ASN A 27 -32.48 -4.27 -25.46
C ASN A 27 -31.18 -4.59 -26.22
N GLY A 28 -30.44 -3.58 -26.70
CA GLY A 28 -29.14 -3.74 -27.34
C GLY A 28 -29.19 -4.27 -28.78
N VAL A 29 -30.36 -4.30 -29.42
CA VAL A 29 -30.51 -4.84 -30.78
C VAL A 29 -29.90 -3.91 -31.83
N SER A 30 -29.25 -4.50 -32.85
CA SER A 30 -28.64 -3.79 -33.98
C SER A 30 -27.61 -2.72 -33.59
N PRO A 31 -26.57 -3.06 -32.82
CA PRO A 31 -25.58 -2.08 -32.38
C PRO A 31 -24.71 -1.59 -33.54
N ALA A 32 -24.54 -0.28 -33.64
CA ALA A 32 -23.59 0.36 -34.54
C ALA A 32 -22.22 0.50 -33.84
N GLY A 33 -21.15 0.08 -34.53
CA GLY A 33 -19.77 0.21 -34.05
C GLY A 33 -19.16 1.55 -34.46
N TYR A 34 -18.59 2.27 -33.50
CA TYR A 34 -17.89 3.54 -33.72
C TYR A 34 -16.44 3.38 -33.30
N SER A 35 -15.50 3.68 -34.20
CA SER A 35 -14.08 3.60 -33.90
C SER A 35 -13.69 4.66 -32.86
N LEU A 36 -13.07 4.21 -31.77
CA LEU A 36 -12.59 5.06 -30.68
C LEU A 36 -11.50 6.04 -31.12
N ALA A 37 -10.83 5.78 -32.26
CA ALA A 37 -9.84 6.67 -32.86
C ALA A 37 -10.45 7.96 -33.42
N VAL A 38 -11.72 7.93 -33.86
CA VAL A 38 -12.42 9.10 -34.41
C VAL A 38 -13.40 9.72 -33.41
N VAL A 39 -13.70 9.03 -32.31
CA VAL A 39 -14.54 9.55 -31.22
C VAL A 39 -13.80 10.65 -30.48
N SER A 40 -14.35 11.86 -30.51
CA SER A 40 -13.71 12.99 -29.82
C SER A 40 -13.86 12.90 -28.29
N ASP A 41 -15.04 12.52 -27.79
CA ASP A 41 -15.37 12.43 -26.37
C ASP A 41 -16.47 11.39 -26.12
N ILE A 42 -16.58 10.90 -24.88
CA ILE A 42 -17.65 9.98 -24.43
C ILE A 42 -18.21 10.51 -23.12
N SER A 43 -19.50 10.83 -23.11
CA SER A 43 -20.24 11.20 -21.91
C SER A 43 -21.18 10.06 -21.51
N TRP A 44 -21.15 9.71 -20.23
CA TRP A 44 -21.96 8.63 -19.67
C TRP A 44 -23.16 9.21 -18.93
N ARG A 45 -24.37 8.82 -19.33
CA ARG A 45 -25.53 8.99 -18.46
C ARG A 45 -25.49 7.88 -17.42
N GLU A 46 -25.47 8.24 -16.14
CA GLU A 46 -25.53 7.27 -15.05
C GLU A 46 -26.83 6.44 -15.13
N PRO A 47 -26.72 5.11 -15.25
CA PRO A 47 -27.89 4.23 -15.19
C PRO A 47 -28.56 4.24 -13.80
N ASP A 48 -29.86 3.98 -13.75
CA ASP A 48 -30.64 4.06 -12.50
C ASP A 48 -30.18 3.03 -11.45
N ASP A 49 -29.75 1.85 -11.87
CA ASP A 49 -29.20 0.80 -11.01
C ASP A 49 -27.82 1.18 -10.45
N TRP A 50 -26.95 1.81 -11.25
CA TRP A 50 -25.69 2.39 -10.79
C TRP A 50 -25.95 3.48 -9.75
N LYS A 51 -26.88 4.40 -10.03
CA LYS A 51 -27.29 5.45 -9.10
C LYS A 51 -27.81 4.88 -7.78
N LYS A 52 -28.60 3.80 -7.84
CA LYS A 52 -29.08 3.08 -6.65
C LYS A 52 -27.92 2.42 -5.88
N ALA A 53 -26.96 1.80 -6.56
CA ALA A 53 -25.77 1.24 -5.92
C ALA A 53 -24.95 2.32 -5.20
N MET A 54 -24.74 3.47 -5.84
CA MET A 54 -24.05 4.62 -5.24
C MET A 54 -24.82 5.23 -4.06
N GLN A 55 -26.16 5.17 -4.04
CA GLN A 55 -26.94 5.57 -2.87
C GLN A 55 -26.68 4.68 -1.66
N PHE A 56 -26.60 3.35 -1.85
CA PHE A 56 -26.20 2.44 -0.76
C PHE A 56 -24.79 2.76 -0.26
N TRP A 57 -23.85 2.97 -1.18
CA TRP A 57 -22.48 3.39 -0.85
C TRP A 57 -22.44 4.66 0.01
N ASN A 58 -23.12 5.71 -0.44
CA ASN A 58 -23.13 7.02 0.23
C ASN A 58 -23.81 6.98 1.60
N ARG A 59 -24.69 6.00 1.85
CA ARG A 59 -25.34 5.77 3.15
C ARG A 59 -24.57 4.80 4.05
N ASN A 60 -23.39 4.35 3.63
CA ASN A 60 -22.60 3.31 4.29
C ASN A 60 -23.33 1.96 4.44
N ASP A 61 -24.32 1.70 3.59
CA ASP A 61 -25.02 0.42 3.53
C ASP A 61 -24.25 -0.54 2.61
N PHE A 62 -23.10 -1.00 3.09
CA PHE A 62 -22.18 -1.81 2.28
C PHE A 62 -22.72 -3.21 1.98
N LYS A 63 -23.67 -3.71 2.79
CA LYS A 63 -24.31 -5.01 2.55
C LYS A 63 -25.19 -4.97 1.30
N ASN A 64 -26.13 -4.03 1.24
CA ASN A 64 -26.98 -3.87 0.05
C ASN A 64 -26.18 -3.31 -1.15
N GLY A 65 -25.18 -2.46 -0.87
CA GLY A 65 -24.23 -1.99 -1.88
C GLY A 65 -23.47 -3.13 -2.54
N SER A 66 -23.03 -4.14 -1.79
CA SER A 66 -22.32 -5.32 -2.31
C SER A 66 -23.14 -6.04 -3.38
N GLU A 67 -24.42 -6.32 -3.10
CA GLU A 67 -25.33 -6.96 -4.05
C GLU A 67 -25.56 -6.11 -5.30
N ALA A 68 -25.76 -4.80 -5.10
CA ALA A 68 -25.99 -3.86 -6.19
C ALA A 68 -24.76 -3.72 -7.11
N PHE A 69 -23.55 -3.58 -6.54
CA PHE A 69 -22.31 -3.49 -7.34
C PHE A 69 -21.93 -4.82 -7.97
N LYS A 70 -22.23 -5.96 -7.34
CA LYS A 70 -22.06 -7.28 -7.96
C LYS A 70 -22.94 -7.42 -9.20
N LYS A 71 -24.19 -6.98 -9.13
CA LYS A 71 -25.09 -6.95 -10.28
C LYS A 71 -24.59 -6.00 -11.37
N ALA A 72 -24.22 -4.77 -11.00
CA ALA A 72 -23.65 -3.79 -11.94
C ALA A 72 -22.37 -4.31 -12.62
N MET A 73 -21.51 -5.03 -11.90
CA MET A 73 -20.32 -5.67 -12.47
C MET A 73 -20.67 -6.66 -13.59
N GLU A 74 -21.76 -7.43 -13.45
CA GLU A 74 -22.21 -8.36 -14.49
C GLU A 74 -22.90 -7.64 -15.65
N ASP A 75 -23.79 -6.70 -15.35
CA ASP A 75 -24.56 -5.94 -16.34
C ASP A 75 -23.62 -5.10 -17.24
N TYR A 76 -22.55 -4.54 -16.67
CA TYR A 76 -21.59 -3.68 -17.36
C TYR A 76 -20.29 -4.37 -17.77
N LYS A 77 -20.22 -5.70 -17.72
CA LYS A 77 -19.00 -6.45 -18.11
C LYS A 77 -18.55 -6.18 -19.54
N GLY A 78 -19.51 -5.91 -20.45
CA GLY A 78 -19.24 -5.65 -21.86
C GLY A 78 -18.44 -4.38 -22.14
N ILE A 79 -18.41 -3.42 -21.20
CA ILE A 79 -17.61 -2.19 -21.30
C ILE A 79 -16.41 -2.18 -20.37
N ALA A 80 -16.40 -3.04 -19.34
CA ALA A 80 -15.36 -3.05 -18.31
C ALA A 80 -13.97 -3.45 -18.86
N SER A 81 -13.92 -4.25 -19.93
CA SER A 81 -12.69 -4.85 -20.47
C SER A 81 -11.88 -3.96 -21.40
N SER A 82 -12.47 -2.90 -21.98
CA SER A 82 -11.78 -2.04 -22.95
C SER A 82 -10.60 -1.30 -22.31
N LYS A 83 -9.40 -1.49 -22.85
CA LYS A 83 -8.15 -0.85 -22.44
C LYS A 83 -7.90 0.50 -23.12
N HIS A 84 -8.80 0.93 -24.01
CA HIS A 84 -8.67 2.22 -24.68
C HIS A 84 -8.70 3.38 -23.67
N PRO A 85 -7.85 4.42 -23.81
CA PRO A 85 -7.77 5.54 -22.86
C PRO A 85 -9.11 6.26 -22.61
N LYS A 86 -9.98 6.36 -23.61
CA LYS A 86 -11.33 6.95 -23.50
C LYS A 86 -12.33 6.11 -22.68
N MET A 87 -12.02 4.83 -22.47
CA MET A 87 -12.84 3.89 -21.69
C MET A 87 -12.29 3.71 -20.27
N LYS A 88 -11.26 4.46 -19.89
CA LYS A 88 -10.66 4.42 -18.57
C LYS A 88 -11.65 4.87 -17.51
N ASP A 89 -11.64 4.18 -16.37
CA ASP A 89 -12.54 4.44 -15.24
C ASP A 89 -14.03 4.40 -15.63
N ASN A 90 -14.42 3.59 -16.62
CA ASN A 90 -15.83 3.43 -16.96
C ASN A 90 -16.65 2.75 -15.83
N ILE A 91 -17.98 2.85 -15.91
CA ILE A 91 -18.91 2.34 -14.90
C ILE A 91 -18.69 0.84 -14.60
N GLY A 92 -18.46 0.01 -15.63
CA GLY A 92 -18.20 -1.41 -15.44
C GLY A 92 -16.88 -1.68 -14.70
N ALA A 93 -15.83 -0.92 -15.02
CA ALA A 93 -14.55 -1.00 -14.30
C ALA A 93 -14.69 -0.55 -12.84
N GLN A 94 -15.40 0.56 -12.59
CA GLN A 94 -15.66 1.06 -11.25
C GLN A 94 -16.55 0.10 -10.43
N ALA A 95 -17.52 -0.57 -11.05
CA ALA A 95 -18.40 -1.53 -10.38
C ALA A 95 -17.59 -2.68 -9.74
N VAL A 96 -16.57 -3.19 -10.43
CA VAL A 96 -15.66 -4.21 -9.86
C VAL A 96 -14.98 -3.67 -8.61
N PHE A 97 -14.43 -2.45 -8.68
CA PHE A 97 -13.74 -1.82 -7.55
C PHE A 97 -14.67 -1.61 -6.34
N TYR A 98 -15.85 -1.03 -6.56
CA TYR A 98 -16.79 -0.77 -5.46
C TYR A 98 -17.35 -2.05 -4.85
N TYR A 99 -17.55 -3.10 -5.65
CA TYR A 99 -17.89 -4.42 -5.12
C TYR A 99 -16.81 -4.93 -4.16
N MET A 100 -15.54 -4.84 -4.54
CA MET A 100 -14.42 -5.22 -3.67
C MET A 100 -14.35 -4.36 -2.39
N GLU A 101 -14.57 -3.05 -2.50
CA GLU A 101 -14.63 -2.18 -1.30
C GLU A 101 -15.79 -2.56 -0.38
N CYS A 102 -16.96 -2.90 -0.92
CA CYS A 102 -18.08 -3.38 -0.11
C CYS A 102 -17.71 -4.65 0.65
N LEU A 103 -17.08 -5.64 -0.02
CA LEU A 103 -16.57 -6.85 0.64
C LEU A 103 -15.57 -6.51 1.76
N ARG A 104 -14.66 -5.57 1.49
CA ARG A 104 -13.67 -5.11 2.48
C ARG A 104 -14.35 -4.53 3.73
N ARG A 105 -15.39 -3.72 3.53
CA ARG A 105 -16.10 -3.02 4.61
C ARG A 105 -17.07 -3.90 5.38
N THR A 106 -17.54 -4.99 4.78
CA THR A 106 -18.34 -6.01 5.46
C THR A 106 -17.51 -7.16 6.03
N GLY A 107 -16.18 -7.13 5.84
CA GLY A 107 -15.26 -8.16 6.34
C GLY A 107 -15.28 -9.47 5.56
N GLN A 108 -15.92 -9.52 4.39
CA GLN A 108 -16.05 -10.71 3.53
C GLN A 108 -14.82 -10.89 2.62
N PHE A 109 -13.64 -10.92 3.21
CA PHE A 109 -12.36 -10.94 2.51
C PHE A 109 -12.11 -12.25 1.75
N GLU A 110 -12.70 -13.36 2.20
CA GLU A 110 -12.65 -14.68 1.56
C GLU A 110 -13.27 -14.67 0.16
N LEU A 111 -14.23 -13.78 -0.10
CA LEU A 111 -14.88 -13.62 -1.40
C LEU A 111 -14.10 -12.73 -2.36
N MET A 112 -13.00 -12.11 -1.91
CA MET A 112 -12.32 -11.02 -2.62
C MET A 112 -11.40 -11.48 -3.75
N MET A 113 -10.97 -12.75 -3.77
CA MET A 113 -10.08 -13.27 -4.82
C MET A 113 -10.72 -13.29 -6.21
N GLU A 114 -12.00 -13.63 -6.30
CA GLU A 114 -12.73 -13.67 -7.57
C GLU A 114 -12.81 -12.28 -8.24
N PRO A 115 -13.32 -11.23 -7.57
CA PRO A 115 -13.35 -9.90 -8.15
C PRO A 115 -11.95 -9.30 -8.30
N TYR A 116 -10.96 -9.71 -7.50
CA TYR A 116 -9.57 -9.30 -7.71
C TYR A 116 -9.05 -9.76 -9.08
N LEU A 117 -9.29 -11.01 -9.50
CA LEU A 117 -8.87 -11.48 -10.82
C LEU A 117 -9.57 -10.74 -11.96
N ARG A 118 -10.81 -10.28 -11.72
CA ARG A 118 -11.53 -9.43 -12.67
C ARG A 118 -10.96 -8.02 -12.72
N VAL A 119 -10.59 -7.44 -11.58
CA VAL A 119 -10.13 -6.04 -11.52
C VAL A 119 -8.80 -5.85 -12.27
N GLN A 120 -7.97 -6.90 -12.35
CA GLN A 120 -6.76 -6.89 -13.19
C GLN A 120 -7.08 -6.78 -14.70
N LYS A 121 -8.28 -7.19 -15.11
CA LYS A 121 -8.71 -7.20 -16.52
C LYS A 121 -9.46 -5.93 -16.92
N VAL A 122 -9.89 -5.09 -15.97
CA VAL A 122 -10.57 -3.83 -16.28
C VAL A 122 -9.61 -2.66 -16.47
N ASN A 123 -10.11 -1.53 -16.98
CA ASN A 123 -9.31 -0.34 -17.25
C ASN A 123 -9.52 0.73 -16.18
N LEU A 124 -8.90 0.52 -15.02
CA LEU A 124 -8.88 1.46 -13.91
C LEU A 124 -7.59 2.28 -13.88
N GLY A 125 -7.71 3.57 -13.62
CA GLY A 125 -6.59 4.48 -13.43
C GLY A 125 -5.68 4.12 -12.26
N SER A 126 -4.49 4.71 -12.28
CA SER A 126 -3.43 4.49 -11.27
C SER A 126 -3.91 4.76 -9.84
N LYS A 127 -4.85 5.71 -9.65
CA LYS A 127 -5.44 6.03 -8.34
C LYS A 127 -6.06 4.84 -7.61
N TRP A 128 -6.46 3.80 -8.33
CA TRP A 128 -7.10 2.61 -7.74
C TRP A 128 -6.10 1.48 -7.45
N GLN A 129 -4.92 1.50 -8.06
CA GLN A 129 -4.03 0.34 -8.13
C GLN A 129 -3.47 -0.06 -6.77
N ASP A 130 -3.15 0.90 -5.90
CA ASP A 130 -2.63 0.60 -4.57
C ASP A 130 -3.70 -0.07 -3.69
N GLN A 131 -4.93 0.45 -3.73
CA GLN A 131 -6.06 -0.15 -3.01
C GLN A 131 -6.41 -1.55 -3.56
N ILE A 132 -6.35 -1.73 -4.88
CA ILE A 132 -6.54 -3.02 -5.55
C ILE A 132 -5.51 -4.05 -5.08
N ARG A 133 -4.24 -3.65 -4.99
CA ARG A 133 -3.20 -4.53 -4.45
C ARG A 133 -3.54 -4.92 -3.02
N LEU A 134 -3.90 -3.97 -2.16
CA LEU A 134 -4.26 -4.28 -0.77
C LEU A 134 -5.41 -5.27 -0.64
N PHE A 135 -6.40 -5.24 -1.54
CA PHE A 135 -7.46 -6.26 -1.56
C PHE A 135 -6.92 -7.69 -1.70
N GLN A 136 -5.91 -7.89 -2.54
CA GLN A 136 -5.25 -9.20 -2.65
C GLN A 136 -4.62 -9.61 -1.31
N GLY A 137 -3.96 -8.67 -0.62
CA GLY A 137 -3.34 -8.92 0.67
C GLY A 137 -4.37 -9.36 1.72
N TRP A 138 -5.50 -8.65 1.79
CA TRP A 138 -6.62 -9.02 2.68
C TRP A 138 -7.23 -10.39 2.33
N ALA A 139 -7.35 -10.71 1.04
CA ALA A 139 -7.84 -12.01 0.60
C ALA A 139 -6.89 -13.16 0.97
N HIS A 140 -5.57 -12.94 0.87
CA HIS A 140 -4.56 -13.90 1.34
C HIS A 140 -4.60 -14.09 2.85
N LEU A 141 -4.79 -13.00 3.61
CA LEU A 141 -4.96 -13.06 5.07
C LEU A 141 -6.18 -13.92 5.44
N ALA A 142 -7.33 -13.68 4.82
CA ALA A 142 -8.57 -14.40 5.12
C ALA A 142 -8.53 -15.89 4.76
N THR A 143 -7.67 -16.27 3.80
CA THR A 143 -7.49 -17.66 3.36
C THR A 143 -6.23 -18.31 3.96
N ALA A 144 -5.61 -17.68 4.96
CA ALA A 144 -4.38 -18.15 5.61
C ALA A 144 -3.22 -18.46 4.63
N LYS A 145 -3.15 -17.74 3.51
CA LYS A 145 -2.08 -17.87 2.52
C LYS A 145 -0.88 -17.01 2.90
N TRP A 146 -0.16 -17.41 3.94
CA TRP A 146 0.90 -16.61 4.55
C TRP A 146 2.11 -16.37 3.63
N ASN A 147 2.58 -17.39 2.91
CA ASN A 147 3.69 -17.25 1.96
C ASN A 147 3.37 -16.25 0.83
N PRO A 148 2.25 -16.39 0.09
CA PRO A 148 1.85 -15.38 -0.90
C PRO A 148 1.67 -13.98 -0.32
N LEU A 149 1.11 -13.88 0.90
CA LEU A 149 0.95 -12.59 1.56
C LEU A 149 2.30 -11.94 1.87
N ASN A 150 3.25 -12.69 2.44
CA ASN A 150 4.57 -12.17 2.80
C ASN A 150 5.33 -11.67 1.56
N LEU A 151 5.37 -12.47 0.48
CA LEU A 151 5.98 -12.08 -0.80
C LEU A 151 5.36 -10.81 -1.39
N MET A 152 4.05 -10.64 -1.24
CA MET A 152 3.37 -9.42 -1.67
C MET A 152 3.80 -8.21 -0.81
N MET A 153 3.98 -8.40 0.50
CA MET A 153 4.38 -7.31 1.40
C MET A 153 5.84 -6.88 1.20
N GLU A 154 6.73 -7.78 0.77
CA GLU A 154 8.12 -7.47 0.37
C GLU A 154 8.19 -6.36 -0.69
N ALA A 155 7.19 -6.26 -1.57
CA ALA A 155 7.13 -5.20 -2.59
C ALA A 155 7.05 -3.77 -2.01
N TYR A 156 6.61 -3.62 -0.76
CA TYR A 156 6.51 -2.33 -0.06
C TYR A 156 7.71 -2.04 0.86
N GLU A 157 8.62 -3.00 1.01
CA GLU A 157 9.84 -2.82 1.80
C GLU A 157 10.85 -1.98 1.02
N VAL A 158 11.50 -1.06 1.72
CA VAL A 158 12.75 -0.46 1.24
C VAL A 158 13.85 -1.46 1.57
N LYS A 159 14.60 -1.88 0.56
CA LYS A 159 15.75 -2.75 0.82
C LYS A 159 16.88 -1.94 1.42
N GLU A 160 17.70 -2.59 2.24
CA GLU A 160 18.86 -1.96 2.87
C GLU A 160 19.83 -1.34 1.84
N GLU A 161 20.04 -2.03 0.72
CA GLU A 161 20.84 -1.56 -0.43
C GLU A 161 20.33 -0.25 -1.06
N ASP A 162 19.04 0.06 -0.90
CA ASP A 162 18.39 1.22 -1.50
C ASP A 162 18.42 2.46 -0.57
N ILE A 163 18.95 2.35 0.64
CA ILE A 163 19.00 3.45 1.61
C ILE A 163 20.36 4.16 1.52
N PRO A 164 20.40 5.44 1.11
CA PRO A 164 21.65 6.17 0.98
C PRO A 164 22.38 6.30 2.33
N GLY A 165 23.63 5.83 2.41
CA GLY A 165 24.51 6.03 3.57
C GLY A 165 24.58 4.89 4.59
N ILE A 166 24.02 3.71 4.31
CA ILE A 166 24.05 2.54 5.23
C ILE A 166 25.41 1.84 5.35
N GLY A 167 26.42 2.20 4.54
CA GLY A 167 27.75 1.59 4.61
C GLY A 167 28.46 1.66 5.98
N ASP A 168 28.04 2.57 6.88
CA ASP A 168 28.72 2.86 8.15
C ASP A 168 27.92 2.50 9.41
N PHE A 169 26.66 2.04 9.30
CA PHE A 169 25.81 1.70 10.47
C PHE A 169 24.94 0.48 10.21
N THR A 170 24.96 -0.48 11.14
CA THR A 170 23.99 -1.58 11.18
C THR A 170 22.61 -1.04 11.52
N ILE A 171 21.73 -0.91 10.51
CA ILE A 171 20.30 -0.76 10.76
C ILE A 171 19.76 -2.15 11.07
N ALA A 172 19.06 -2.30 12.20
CA ALA A 172 18.47 -3.58 12.53
C ALA A 172 17.43 -3.93 11.42
N PRO A 173 17.39 -5.18 10.89
CA PRO A 173 16.53 -5.54 9.76
C PRO A 173 15.03 -5.24 9.95
N ASN A 174 14.59 -5.07 11.20
CA ASN A 174 13.23 -4.72 11.60
C ASN A 174 12.92 -3.21 11.54
N GLU A 175 13.90 -2.35 11.25
CA GLU A 175 13.74 -0.89 11.21
C GLU A 175 13.52 -0.33 9.80
N LEU A 176 13.60 -1.16 8.75
CA LEU A 176 13.48 -0.69 7.37
C LEU A 176 12.14 0.05 7.13
N PRO A 177 12.19 1.27 6.54
CA PRO A 177 11.00 2.06 6.29
C PRO A 177 10.16 1.49 5.13
N LEU A 178 8.87 1.86 5.08
CA LEU A 178 8.03 1.60 3.91
C LEU A 178 8.43 2.54 2.75
N LYS A 179 8.22 2.11 1.50
CA LYS A 179 8.52 2.92 0.31
C LYS A 179 7.85 4.31 0.36
N ASN A 180 8.60 5.32 -0.10
CA ASN A 180 8.09 6.69 -0.23
C ASN A 180 6.89 6.75 -1.20
N GLY A 181 5.89 7.57 -0.87
CA GLY A 181 4.71 7.80 -1.71
C GLY A 181 3.48 6.94 -1.37
N ILE A 182 3.57 6.04 -0.40
CA ILE A 182 2.43 5.26 0.10
C ILE A 182 1.50 6.18 0.91
N ASN A 183 0.20 6.11 0.65
CA ASN A 183 -0.81 6.81 1.43
C ASN A 183 -0.76 6.36 2.91
N VAL A 184 -0.84 7.28 3.86
CA VAL A 184 -0.82 6.98 5.30
C VAL A 184 -1.90 5.95 5.69
N HIS A 185 -3.08 5.97 5.07
CA HIS A 185 -4.12 4.97 5.28
C HIS A 185 -3.75 3.56 4.79
N HIS A 186 -2.85 3.47 3.81
CA HIS A 186 -2.30 2.21 3.31
C HIS A 186 -1.13 1.73 4.15
N MET A 187 -0.34 2.63 4.75
CA MET A 187 0.78 2.26 5.63
C MET A 187 0.35 1.39 6.81
N ALA A 188 -0.76 1.77 7.49
CA ALA A 188 -1.29 0.98 8.59
C ALA A 188 -1.72 -0.43 8.14
N GLN A 189 -2.41 -0.51 6.99
CA GLN A 189 -2.85 -1.79 6.43
C GLN A 189 -1.68 -2.67 6.01
N ILE A 190 -0.67 -2.11 5.33
CA ILE A 190 0.54 -2.82 4.92
C ILE A 190 1.29 -3.34 6.14
N SER A 191 1.47 -2.49 7.16
CA SER A 191 2.16 -2.88 8.40
C SER A 191 1.42 -4.02 9.09
N PHE A 192 0.09 -3.94 9.20
CA PHE A 192 -0.71 -5.01 9.79
C PHE A 192 -0.63 -6.32 9.00
N LEU A 193 -0.81 -6.26 7.68
CA LEU A 193 -0.75 -7.45 6.81
C LEU A 193 0.63 -8.11 6.85
N ARG A 194 1.70 -7.30 6.85
CA ARG A 194 3.08 -7.76 6.98
C ARG A 194 3.32 -8.40 8.34
N ALA A 195 2.95 -7.72 9.43
CA ALA A 195 3.05 -8.25 10.79
C ALA A 195 2.38 -9.62 10.90
N LYS A 196 1.12 -9.72 10.45
CA LYS A 196 0.36 -10.96 10.56
C LYS A 196 0.97 -12.09 9.73
N SER A 197 1.39 -11.81 8.50
CA SER A 197 2.06 -12.83 7.68
C SER A 197 3.39 -13.30 8.26
N THR A 198 4.20 -12.38 8.79
CA THR A 198 5.51 -12.70 9.39
C THR A 198 5.34 -13.52 10.67
N ASP A 199 4.39 -13.14 11.52
CA ASP A 199 4.07 -13.82 12.78
C ASP A 199 3.57 -15.25 12.55
N GLU A 200 2.65 -15.44 11.60
CA GLU A 200 2.14 -16.78 11.26
C GLU A 200 3.20 -17.69 10.61
N LEU A 201 4.10 -17.12 9.80
CA LEU A 201 5.25 -17.86 9.29
C LEU A 201 6.24 -18.22 10.41
N ALA A 202 6.41 -17.35 11.40
CA ALA A 202 7.21 -17.67 12.58
C ALA A 202 6.58 -18.80 13.41
N ASN A 203 5.25 -18.81 13.56
CA ASN A 203 4.53 -19.91 14.22
C ASN A 203 4.73 -21.25 13.47
N ALA A 204 4.70 -21.23 12.13
CA ALA A 204 4.98 -22.42 11.33
C ALA A 204 6.42 -22.93 11.51
N LEU A 205 7.41 -22.04 11.70
CA LEU A 205 8.78 -22.41 12.04
C LEU A 205 8.90 -22.91 13.48
N ASP A 206 8.16 -22.33 14.42
CA ASP A 206 8.13 -22.76 15.83
C ASP A 206 7.62 -24.19 15.98
N VAL A 207 6.58 -24.56 15.21
CA VAL A 207 6.10 -25.96 15.13
C VAL A 207 7.21 -26.89 14.60
N LYS A 208 8.00 -26.46 13.61
CA LYS A 208 9.13 -27.25 13.11
C LYS A 208 10.22 -27.41 14.16
N LEU A 209 10.58 -26.33 14.86
CA LEU A 209 11.56 -26.34 15.94
C LEU A 209 11.14 -27.30 17.07
N GLN A 210 9.85 -27.32 17.42
CA GLN A 210 9.31 -28.22 18.44
C GLN A 210 9.30 -29.69 17.98
N ALA A 211 9.24 -29.95 16.67
CA ALA A 211 9.26 -31.29 16.11
C ALA A 211 10.67 -31.89 15.95
N LEU A 212 11.73 -31.07 16.02
CA LEU A 212 13.11 -31.55 16.00
C LEU A 212 13.44 -32.21 17.35
N ASP A 213 14.10 -33.37 17.31
CA ASP A 213 14.66 -33.99 18.50
C ASP A 213 15.80 -33.14 19.07
N VAL A 214 16.11 -33.31 20.36
CA VAL A 214 17.23 -32.62 21.01
C VAL A 214 18.43 -33.57 21.03
N THR A 215 19.27 -33.47 20.01
CA THR A 215 20.51 -34.25 19.86
C THR A 215 21.64 -33.33 19.39
N ASP A 216 22.90 -33.74 19.60
CA ASP A 216 24.06 -32.96 19.15
C ASP A 216 24.05 -32.69 17.63
N GLU A 217 23.42 -33.57 16.84
CA GLU A 217 23.29 -33.45 15.38
C GLU A 217 22.23 -32.42 14.95
N THR A 218 21.21 -32.15 15.78
CA THR A 218 20.13 -31.22 15.46
C THR A 218 20.29 -29.86 16.15
N MET A 219 21.24 -29.71 17.08
CA MET A 219 21.45 -28.48 17.86
C MET A 219 21.69 -27.25 16.96
N GLU A 220 22.51 -27.37 15.92
CA GLU A 220 22.80 -26.27 14.99
C GLU A 220 21.54 -25.80 14.25
N GLU A 221 20.76 -26.75 13.69
CA GLU A 221 19.49 -26.45 13.01
C GLU A 221 18.47 -25.80 13.98
N ARG A 222 18.41 -26.28 15.22
CA ARG A 222 17.54 -25.72 16.25
C ARG A 222 17.92 -24.28 16.59
N ASP A 223 19.21 -23.99 16.72
CA ASP A 223 19.72 -22.64 17.03
C ASP A 223 19.46 -21.66 15.87
N GLU A 224 19.65 -22.10 14.63
CA GLU A 224 19.31 -21.32 13.44
C GLU A 224 17.81 -21.01 13.37
N LEU A 225 16.95 -22.01 13.58
CA LEU A 225 15.50 -21.84 13.59
C LEU A 225 15.05 -20.90 14.72
N SER A 226 15.57 -21.09 15.93
CA SER A 226 15.27 -20.25 17.09
C SER A 226 15.63 -18.78 16.83
N THR A 227 16.84 -18.55 16.30
CA THR A 227 17.31 -17.21 15.92
C THR A 227 16.40 -16.58 14.87
N ARG A 228 16.05 -17.34 13.82
CA ARG A 228 15.17 -16.88 12.76
C ARG A 228 13.76 -16.55 13.27
N ILE A 229 13.18 -17.38 14.12
CA ILE A 229 11.87 -17.14 14.76
C ILE A 229 11.92 -15.86 15.59
N GLY A 230 12.97 -15.66 16.39
CA GLY A 230 13.17 -14.46 17.20
C GLY A 230 13.20 -13.18 16.35
N LEU A 231 13.97 -13.19 15.24
CA LEU A 231 14.03 -12.08 14.29
C LEU A 231 12.67 -11.79 13.65
N MET A 232 11.95 -12.83 13.21
CA MET A 232 10.62 -12.68 12.59
C MET A 232 9.59 -12.12 13.59
N ARG A 233 9.56 -12.63 14.82
CA ARG A 233 8.65 -12.13 15.87
C ARG A 233 8.96 -10.68 16.24
N SER A 234 10.24 -10.31 16.32
CA SER A 234 10.65 -8.92 16.52
C SER A 234 10.17 -8.00 15.39
N LYS A 235 10.35 -8.41 14.14
CA LYS A 235 9.86 -7.68 12.95
C LYS A 235 8.34 -7.52 12.99
N ALA A 236 7.61 -8.60 13.27
CA ALA A 236 6.15 -8.56 13.38
C ALA A 236 5.68 -7.61 14.49
N LEU A 237 6.33 -7.61 15.66
CA LEU A 237 6.03 -6.70 16.75
C LEU A 237 6.22 -5.22 16.36
N THR A 238 7.33 -4.90 15.69
CA THR A 238 7.57 -3.55 15.16
C THR A 238 6.47 -3.12 14.20
N ASP A 239 5.99 -4.03 13.35
CA ASP A 239 4.95 -3.74 12.38
C ASP A 239 3.55 -3.66 12.98
N TYR A 240 3.23 -4.46 14.00
CA TYR A 240 2.01 -4.28 14.78
C TYR A 240 2.00 -2.93 15.48
N ASN A 241 3.13 -2.53 16.07
CA ASN A 241 3.28 -1.20 16.65
C ASN A 241 3.02 -0.13 15.60
N ARG A 242 3.70 -0.17 14.44
CA ARG A 242 3.43 0.75 13.30
C ARG A 242 1.95 0.76 12.92
N ALA A 243 1.31 -0.40 12.77
CA ALA A 243 -0.11 -0.46 12.42
C ALA A 243 -1.02 0.23 13.44
N CYS A 244 -0.69 0.13 14.73
CA CYS A 244 -1.44 0.72 15.84
C CYS A 244 -1.06 2.18 16.13
N THR A 245 0.16 2.61 15.78
CA THR A 245 0.70 3.95 16.04
C THR A 245 0.65 4.87 14.84
N VAL A 246 0.32 4.36 13.63
CA VAL A 246 -0.02 5.17 12.44
C VAL A 246 -1.23 6.03 12.77
N ASN A 247 -0.91 7.17 13.37
CA ASN A 247 -1.76 8.30 13.61
C ASN A 247 -1.66 9.16 12.35
N TYR A 248 -2.78 9.32 11.64
CA TYR A 248 -2.96 9.84 10.27
C TYR A 248 -2.33 11.22 9.96
N GLY A 249 -1.01 11.38 10.14
CA GLY A 249 -0.26 12.62 9.95
C GLY A 249 0.71 13.00 11.08
N GLN A 250 0.80 12.22 12.18
CA GLN A 250 1.65 12.60 13.31
C GLN A 250 2.97 11.83 13.44
N GLU A 251 3.14 10.60 12.95
CA GLU A 251 4.41 9.87 13.22
C GLU A 251 5.64 10.54 12.63
N ARG A 252 5.60 11.00 11.38
CA ARG A 252 6.70 11.79 10.82
C ARG A 252 6.91 13.05 11.67
N GLY A 253 5.84 13.79 11.99
CA GLY A 253 5.96 14.99 12.82
C GLY A 253 6.46 14.72 14.24
N LEU A 254 6.08 13.61 14.86
CA LEU A 254 6.47 13.20 16.20
C LEU A 254 7.91 12.69 16.21
N ALA A 255 8.30 11.85 15.25
CA ALA A 255 9.68 11.42 15.06
C ALA A 255 10.60 12.60 14.79
N LEU A 256 10.22 13.52 13.89
CA LEU A 256 10.98 14.75 13.63
C LEU A 256 11.07 15.62 14.90
N ARG A 257 9.98 15.78 15.65
CA ARG A 257 9.97 16.52 16.94
C ARG A 257 10.79 15.84 18.02
N SER A 258 10.81 14.51 18.08
CA SER A 258 11.61 13.73 19.04
C SER A 258 13.09 13.81 18.70
N MET A 259 13.46 13.68 17.42
CA MET A 259 14.84 13.88 16.94
C MET A 259 15.31 15.30 17.26
N LEU A 260 14.49 16.32 16.96
CA LEU A 260 14.76 17.71 17.33
C LEU A 260 14.96 17.86 18.84
N SER A 261 14.03 17.35 19.64
CA SER A 261 14.07 17.45 21.11
C SER A 261 15.31 16.75 21.69
N ALA A 262 15.70 15.60 21.15
CA ALA A 262 16.90 14.87 21.56
C ALA A 262 18.18 15.65 21.23
N MET A 263 18.29 16.22 20.02
CA MET A 263 19.42 17.08 19.64
C MET A 263 19.52 18.33 20.53
N TYR A 264 18.38 18.96 20.83
CA TYR A 264 18.34 20.08 21.77
C TYR A 264 18.76 19.68 23.18
N LEU A 265 18.35 18.50 23.65
CA LEU A 265 18.72 17.99 24.97
C LEU A 265 20.22 17.74 25.06
N ILE A 266 20.79 17.03 24.09
CA ILE A 266 22.24 16.73 24.01
C ILE A 266 23.04 18.04 23.97
N LYS A 267 22.58 19.03 23.20
CA LYS A 267 23.24 20.33 23.09
C LYS A 267 23.13 21.20 24.35
N LYS A 268 21.99 21.16 25.07
CA LYS A 268 21.74 22.02 26.23
C LYS A 268 22.25 21.45 27.55
N MET A 269 22.48 20.14 27.63
CA MET A 269 23.00 19.52 28.85
C MET A 269 24.54 19.47 28.83
N PRO A 270 25.23 20.15 29.77
CA PRO A 270 26.70 20.27 29.75
C PRO A 270 27.41 18.91 29.65
N GLY A 271 26.99 17.92 30.45
CA GLY A 271 27.60 16.59 30.46
C GLY A 271 27.34 15.74 29.21
N TYR A 272 26.33 16.07 28.40
CA TYR A 272 26.09 15.40 27.12
C TYR A 272 26.75 16.14 25.96
N SER A 273 26.81 17.47 26.04
CA SER A 273 27.44 18.31 25.03
C SER A 273 28.94 18.08 24.90
N GLU A 274 29.61 17.64 25.97
CA GLU A 274 31.05 17.32 25.96
C GLU A 274 31.34 15.83 25.71
N ASN A 275 30.31 14.98 25.69
CA ASN A 275 30.47 13.55 25.50
C ASN A 275 30.54 13.20 24.01
N PHE A 276 31.68 12.66 23.57
CA PHE A 276 31.92 12.34 22.16
C PHE A 276 30.89 11.35 21.55
N THR A 277 30.48 10.33 22.30
CA THR A 277 29.46 9.36 21.83
C THR A 277 28.11 10.05 21.61
N MET A 278 27.69 10.89 22.55
CA MET A 278 26.44 11.64 22.44
C MET A 278 26.48 12.66 21.30
N GLN A 279 27.64 13.30 21.06
CA GLN A 279 27.85 14.18 19.91
C GLN A 279 27.79 13.42 18.58
N LYS A 280 28.29 12.18 18.54
CA LYS A 280 28.18 11.31 17.36
C LYS A 280 26.72 10.92 17.07
N GLU A 281 25.95 10.61 18.10
CA GLU A 281 24.51 10.34 17.97
C GLU A 281 23.74 11.57 17.49
N ALA A 282 24.00 12.74 18.09
CA ALA A 282 23.39 14.00 17.67
C ALA A 282 23.73 14.36 16.21
N HIS A 283 24.97 14.11 15.78
CA HIS A 283 25.39 14.28 14.39
C HIS A 283 24.63 13.36 13.42
N GLY A 284 24.47 12.08 13.79
CA GLY A 284 23.69 11.11 13.01
C GLY A 284 22.24 11.55 12.85
N MET A 285 21.60 11.97 13.95
CA MET A 285 20.24 12.52 13.95
C MET A 285 20.12 13.79 13.11
N ALA A 286 21.12 14.68 13.17
CA ALA A 286 21.15 15.92 12.41
C ALA A 286 21.22 15.67 10.90
N LYS A 287 22.10 14.76 10.46
CA LYS A 287 22.20 14.33 9.06
C LYS A 287 20.90 13.70 8.55
N LEU A 288 20.30 12.82 9.36
CA LEU A 288 19.04 12.17 9.02
C LEU A 288 17.92 13.21 8.86
N LEU A 289 17.78 14.14 9.82
CA LEU A 289 16.76 15.18 9.78
C LEU A 289 16.93 16.10 8.57
N ASN A 290 18.16 16.56 8.33
CA ASN A 290 18.48 17.44 7.20
C ASN A 290 18.26 16.74 5.85
N GLY A 291 18.57 15.44 5.74
CA GLY A 291 18.30 14.64 4.54
C GLY A 291 16.80 14.44 4.27
N ILE A 292 15.99 14.30 5.32
CA ILE A 292 14.53 14.10 5.21
C ILE A 292 13.81 15.38 4.75
N ASN A 293 14.22 16.54 5.27
CA ASN A 293 13.68 17.84 4.88
C ASN A 293 14.62 18.98 5.31
N PRO A 294 15.47 19.50 4.40
CA PRO A 294 16.42 20.57 4.72
C PRO A 294 15.75 21.87 5.15
N ALA A 295 14.53 22.14 4.66
CA ALA A 295 13.84 23.40 4.90
C ALA A 295 13.31 23.58 6.33
N ILE A 296 13.32 22.52 7.15
CA ILE A 296 12.85 22.54 8.54
C ILE A 296 13.98 22.38 9.56
N PHE A 297 15.24 22.33 9.11
CA PHE A 297 16.37 22.15 10.00
C PHE A 297 16.67 23.47 10.75
N PRO A 298 16.67 23.49 12.09
CA PRO A 298 16.92 24.71 12.84
C PRO A 298 18.36 25.20 12.67
N THR A 299 18.53 26.48 12.34
CA THR A 299 19.86 27.09 12.15
C THR A 299 20.75 26.98 13.38
N GLU A 300 20.15 26.98 14.57
CA GLU A 300 20.85 26.81 15.85
C GLU A 300 21.40 25.40 16.09
N LEU A 301 21.10 24.41 15.25
CA LEU A 301 21.65 23.05 15.31
C LEU A 301 22.63 22.76 14.15
N ASN A 302 22.95 23.76 13.31
CA ASN A 302 23.78 23.57 12.11
C ASN A 302 25.19 23.05 12.42
N ASP A 303 25.71 23.35 13.59
CA ASP A 303 26.98 22.82 14.09
C ASP A 303 26.98 21.29 14.21
N LEU A 304 25.84 20.68 14.53
CA LEU A 304 25.69 19.23 14.60
C LEU A 304 25.80 18.55 13.23
N LEU A 305 25.72 19.30 12.11
CA LEU A 305 25.95 18.74 10.77
C LEU A 305 27.45 18.55 10.47
N LEU A 306 28.33 19.12 11.29
CA LEU A 306 29.76 18.87 11.22
C LEU A 306 30.08 17.61 12.03
N ALA A 307 31.01 16.80 11.52
CA ALA A 307 31.42 15.59 12.24
C ALA A 307 32.10 15.98 13.56
N PRO A 308 31.73 15.36 14.69
CA PRO A 308 32.37 15.66 15.97
C PRO A 308 33.83 15.22 15.95
N VAL A 309 34.68 16.03 16.57
CA VAL A 309 36.13 15.77 16.65
C VAL A 309 36.38 14.74 17.74
N ASP A 310 37.05 13.65 17.39
CA ASP A 310 37.47 12.64 18.37
C ASP A 310 38.53 13.24 19.31
N PRO A 311 38.26 13.35 20.62
CA PRO A 311 39.24 13.87 21.58
C PRO A 311 40.51 13.01 21.69
N ASN A 312 40.48 11.77 21.19
CA ASN A 312 41.60 10.85 21.16
C ASN A 312 42.22 10.67 19.76
N GLY A 313 41.65 11.25 18.71
CA GLY A 313 42.06 11.04 17.31
C GLY A 313 43.43 11.63 16.93
N GLY A 314 44.14 12.23 17.88
CA GLY A 314 45.49 12.80 17.71
C GLY A 314 46.48 12.38 18.79
N LYS A 315 46.19 11.32 19.56
CA LYS A 315 47.11 10.71 20.54
C LYS A 315 47.41 9.27 20.20
#